data_AF-A0AAW0C7N3-F1
#
_entry.id   AF-A0AAW0C7N3-F1
#
_cell.length_a   1.000
_cell.length_b   1.000
_cell.length_c   1.000
_cell.angle_alpha   90.00
_cell.angle_beta   90.00
_cell.angle_gamma   90.00
#
_symmetry.space_group_name_H-M   'P 1'
#
loop_
_entity.id
_entity.type
_entity.pdbx_description
1 polymer ?
#
loop_
_entity_poly.entity_id
_entity_poly.type
_entity_poly.pdbx_seq_one_letter_code
_entity_poly.pdbx_strand_id
1 'polypeptide(L)'
;MDSVLEAMRETVRTMFTDNPQPRYHYRRGREYEFQILVNGEDYEFEVPAPLMCISSGHFSDVSQCATVDGATFDYVQINLWGYSRDVVGTVLELVYRLDRPDGIISRLLFPCLSTNTLERCSGLTHMLEVLRLANEWRMPKIKRLIQLALIADGVVPVEDFAYVRGIAEATKATILLKRCNEILGRVDGSVGVA
;
A
#
# COMPACT_ATOMS: atom_id res chain seq x y z
N MET A 1 18.57 -6.60 8.13
CA MET A 1 17.25 -7.26 8.15
C MET A 1 16.48 -7.03 9.45
N ASP A 2 17.04 -7.34 10.62
CA ASP A 2 16.32 -7.23 11.92
C ASP A 2 15.83 -5.82 12.25
N SER A 3 16.61 -4.77 11.97
CA SER A 3 16.20 -3.39 12.19
C SER A 3 15.04 -2.92 11.31
N VAL A 4 14.92 -3.47 10.09
CA VAL A 4 13.82 -3.16 9.17
C VAL A 4 12.55 -3.89 9.59
N LEU A 5 12.67 -5.16 9.98
CA LEU A 5 11.55 -5.92 10.55
C LEU A 5 11.04 -5.28 11.85
N GLU A 6 11.93 -4.80 12.73
CA GLU A 6 11.53 -4.04 13.92
C GLU A 6 10.90 -2.69 13.57
N ALA A 7 11.41 -1.96 12.57
CA ALA A 7 10.77 -0.73 12.10
C ALA A 7 9.39 -0.99 11.46
N MET A 8 9.21 -2.12 10.79
CA MET A 8 7.91 -2.58 10.28
C MET A 8 6.98 -2.90 11.43
N ARG A 9 7.42 -3.72 12.40
CA ARG A 9 6.66 -4.05 13.62
C ARG A 9 6.27 -2.81 14.42
N GLU A 10 7.17 -1.83 14.55
CA GLU A 10 6.88 -0.59 15.25
C GLU A 10 5.95 0.33 14.45
N THR A 11 6.10 0.37 13.13
CA THR A 11 5.12 1.04 12.27
C THR A 11 3.75 0.41 12.46
N VAL A 12 3.66 -0.92 12.49
CA VAL A 12 2.41 -1.65 12.79
C VAL A 12 1.91 -1.29 14.19
N ARG A 13 2.74 -1.34 15.23
CA ARG A 13 2.36 -1.00 16.61
C ARG A 13 1.81 0.43 16.74
N THR A 14 2.49 1.42 16.15
CA THR A 14 2.06 2.83 16.12
C THR A 14 0.80 3.06 15.29
N MET A 15 0.47 2.18 14.32
CA MET A 15 -0.84 2.22 13.65
C MET A 15 -2.01 2.03 14.63
N PHE A 16 -1.80 1.38 15.78
CA PHE A 16 -2.83 1.04 16.77
C PHE A 16 -2.88 1.95 17.99
N THR A 17 -1.78 2.61 18.35
CA THR A 17 -1.71 3.46 19.54
C THR A 17 -2.01 4.93 19.27
N ASP A 18 -1.65 5.46 18.10
CA ASP A 18 -1.69 6.91 17.85
C ASP A 18 -2.93 7.41 17.10
N ASN A 19 -3.88 6.51 16.80
CA ASN A 19 -5.17 6.92 16.25
C ASN A 19 -6.24 6.66 17.30
N PRO A 20 -6.67 7.66 18.12
CA PRO A 20 -8.03 7.61 18.62
C PRO A 20 -8.88 7.43 17.37
N GLN A 21 -9.69 6.36 17.31
CA GLN A 21 -10.67 6.19 16.23
C GLN A 21 -11.27 7.57 15.98
N PRO A 22 -11.22 8.12 14.76
CA PRO A 22 -11.88 9.39 14.52
C PRO A 22 -13.30 9.18 15.00
N ARG A 23 -13.77 10.05 15.90
CA ARG A 23 -15.17 10.05 16.31
C ARG A 23 -15.97 10.49 15.09
N TYR A 24 -16.10 9.59 14.12
CA TYR A 24 -17.07 9.72 13.07
C TYR A 24 -18.39 9.73 13.82
N HIS A 25 -19.10 10.85 13.72
CA HIS A 25 -20.49 10.91 14.09
C HIS A 25 -21.24 10.01 13.10
N TYR A 26 -21.20 8.70 13.34
CA TYR A 26 -22.12 7.75 12.75
C TYR A 26 -23.50 8.22 13.14
N ARG A 27 -24.15 8.95 12.23
CA ARG A 27 -25.57 9.22 12.35
C ARG A 27 -26.25 7.87 12.11
N ARG A 28 -26.51 7.17 13.22
CA ARG A 28 -27.33 5.96 13.37
C ARG A 28 -27.90 5.40 12.05
N GLY A 29 -27.36 4.26 11.61
CA GLY A 29 -28.24 3.15 11.24
C GLY A 29 -28.30 2.68 9.79
N ARG A 30 -27.32 2.96 8.92
CA ARG A 30 -27.15 2.16 7.68
C ARG A 30 -25.67 1.86 7.43
N GLU A 31 -25.35 0.59 7.30
CA GLU A 31 -24.06 0.12 6.79
C GLU A 31 -24.08 0.37 5.29
N TYR A 32 -23.21 1.26 4.81
CA TYR A 32 -23.01 1.46 3.38
C TYR A 32 -22.10 0.35 2.86
N GLU A 33 -22.46 -0.29 1.76
CA GLU A 33 -21.63 -1.33 1.13
C GLU A 33 -20.82 -0.74 -0.03
N PHE A 34 -19.53 -1.09 -0.10
CA PHE A 34 -18.70 -0.84 -1.27
C PHE A 34 -18.67 -2.11 -2.12
N GLN A 35 -19.09 -2.01 -3.38
CA GLN A 35 -18.79 -3.04 -4.39
C GLN A 35 -17.56 -2.56 -5.15
N ILE A 36 -16.50 -3.36 -5.06
CA ILE A 36 -15.27 -3.11 -5.78
C ILE A 36 -15.33 -3.94 -7.04
N LEU A 37 -15.17 -3.29 -8.19
CA LEU A 37 -14.97 -3.96 -9.46
C LEU A 37 -13.54 -3.72 -9.93
N VAL A 38 -12.89 -4.78 -10.40
CA VAL A 38 -11.56 -4.71 -10.99
C VAL A 38 -11.70 -5.02 -12.48
N ASN A 39 -11.36 -4.04 -13.32
CA ASN A 39 -11.51 -4.13 -14.77
C ASN A 39 -12.92 -4.56 -15.23
N GLY A 40 -13.95 -4.08 -14.53
CA GLY A 40 -15.35 -4.35 -14.85
C GLY A 40 -15.91 -5.65 -14.27
N GLU A 41 -15.11 -6.42 -13.52
CA GLU A 41 -15.55 -7.64 -12.86
C GLU A 41 -15.63 -7.46 -11.34
N ASP A 42 -16.66 -8.03 -10.72
CA ASP A 42 -16.84 -7.99 -9.27
C ASP A 42 -15.66 -8.60 -8.52
N TYR A 43 -15.26 -7.95 -7.44
CA TYR A 43 -14.27 -8.47 -6.52
C TYR A 43 -14.96 -8.98 -5.25
N GLU A 44 -14.93 -10.31 -5.04
CA GLU A 44 -15.67 -10.99 -3.97
C GLU A 44 -15.18 -10.68 -2.55
N PHE A 45 -14.07 -9.96 -2.40
CA PHE A 45 -13.51 -9.69 -1.08
C PHE A 45 -14.19 -8.49 -0.41
N GLU A 46 -14.98 -8.79 0.61
CA GLU A 46 -15.67 -7.79 1.41
C GLU A 46 -14.74 -7.21 2.49
N VAL A 47 -14.50 -5.90 2.43
CA VAL A 47 -13.90 -5.14 3.52
C VAL A 47 -14.97 -4.23 4.10
N PRO A 48 -15.22 -4.24 5.43
CA PRO A 48 -16.16 -3.33 6.05
C PRO A 48 -15.89 -1.89 5.64
N ALA A 49 -16.91 -1.19 5.12
CA ALA A 49 -16.79 0.20 4.68
C ALA A 49 -16.20 1.15 5.74
N PRO A 50 -16.48 0.99 7.05
CA PRO A 50 -15.79 1.71 8.12
C PRO A 50 -14.27 1.55 8.08
N LEU A 51 -13.77 0.32 7.89
CA LEU A 51 -12.34 0.03 7.84
C LEU A 51 -11.68 0.63 6.60
N MET A 52 -12.36 0.57 5.45
CA MET A 52 -11.89 1.22 4.22
C MET A 52 -11.78 2.74 4.39
N CYS A 53 -12.80 3.39 4.95
CA CYS A 53 -12.81 4.85 5.13
C CYS A 53 -11.77 5.32 6.15
N ILE A 54 -11.53 4.57 7.22
CA ILE A 54 -10.47 4.87 8.20
C ILE A 54 -9.09 4.72 7.58
N SER A 55 -8.92 3.76 6.68
CA SER A 55 -7.63 3.41 6.10
C SER A 55 -7.27 4.26 4.87
N SER A 56 -8.26 4.86 4.22
CA SER A 56 -8.13 5.59 2.97
C SER A 56 -8.85 6.94 2.97
N GLY A 57 -8.07 7.99 2.71
CA GLY A 57 -8.65 9.31 2.43
C GLY A 57 -9.50 9.33 1.16
N HIS A 58 -9.21 8.49 0.16
CA HIS A 58 -10.05 8.35 -1.05
C HIS A 58 -11.45 7.84 -0.70
N PHE A 59 -11.55 6.71 -0.01
CA PHE A 59 -12.84 6.12 0.35
C PHE A 59 -13.59 6.96 1.38
N SER A 60 -12.88 7.67 2.28
CA SER A 60 -13.49 8.66 3.18
C SER A 60 -14.18 9.78 2.41
N ASP A 61 -13.53 10.37 1.40
CA ASP A 61 -14.13 11.45 0.60
C ASP A 61 -15.32 10.93 -0.22
N VAL A 62 -15.19 9.75 -0.83
CA VAL A 62 -16.28 9.09 -1.56
C VAL A 62 -17.49 8.85 -0.65
N SER A 63 -17.27 8.37 0.58
CA SER A 63 -18.34 8.18 1.56
C SER A 63 -19.02 9.50 1.95
N GLN A 64 -18.27 10.60 2.06
CA GLN A 64 -18.86 11.92 2.33
C GLN A 64 -19.68 12.46 1.14
N CYS A 65 -19.28 12.13 -0.09
CA CYS A 65 -19.99 12.47 -1.32
C CYS A 65 -21.23 11.59 -1.58
N ALA A 66 -21.37 10.44 -0.91
CA ALA A 66 -22.55 9.57 -1.03
C ALA A 66 -23.83 10.15 -0.38
N THR A 67 -23.79 11.41 0.02
CA THR A 67 -24.96 12.19 0.46
C THR A 67 -25.23 13.29 -0.55
N VAL A 68 -26.24 13.12 -1.42
CA VAL A 68 -26.69 14.14 -2.39
C VAL A 68 -28.12 14.51 -2.05
N ASP A 69 -28.40 15.81 -1.85
CA ASP A 69 -29.75 16.36 -1.59
C ASP A 69 -30.53 15.68 -0.44
N GLY A 70 -29.82 15.21 0.58
CA GLY A 70 -30.42 14.53 1.75
C GLY A 70 -30.78 13.06 1.52
N ALA A 71 -30.55 12.51 0.33
CA ALA A 71 -30.57 11.08 0.07
C ALA A 71 -29.18 10.49 0.34
N THR A 72 -29.15 9.41 1.11
CA THR A 72 -27.93 8.63 1.31
C THR A 72 -28.04 7.35 0.49
N PHE A 73 -27.12 7.14 -0.43
CA PHE A 73 -27.11 5.95 -1.29
C PHE A 73 -26.67 4.75 -0.46
N ASP A 74 -27.47 3.69 -0.39
CA ASP A 74 -27.17 2.48 0.40
C ASP A 74 -25.94 1.70 -0.14
N TYR A 75 -25.46 2.06 -1.32
CA TYR A 75 -24.43 1.35 -2.07
C TYR A 75 -23.54 2.31 -2.87
N VAL A 76 -22.22 2.07 -2.88
CA VAL A 76 -21.26 2.79 -3.75
C VAL A 76 -20.42 1.81 -4.57
N GLN A 77 -20.50 1.96 -5.90
CA GLN A 77 -19.66 1.22 -6.84
C GLN A 77 -18.31 1.89 -7.04
N ILE A 78 -17.22 1.13 -6.94
CA ILE A 78 -15.88 1.62 -7.24
C ILE A 78 -15.25 0.73 -8.32
N ASN A 79 -15.08 1.30 -9.51
CA ASN A 79 -14.46 0.61 -10.65
C ASN A 79 -12.97 0.95 -10.73
N LEU A 80 -12.13 -0.07 -10.59
CA LEU A 80 -10.68 0.02 -10.61
C LEU A 80 -10.15 -0.49 -11.95
N TRP A 81 -9.83 0.46 -12.82
CA TRP A 81 -9.26 0.16 -14.13
C TRP A 81 -7.73 0.23 -14.09
N GLY A 82 -7.08 -0.72 -14.77
CA GLY A 82 -5.62 -0.70 -14.94
C GLY A 82 -4.84 -1.30 -13.77
N TYR A 83 -5.53 -1.84 -12.75
CA TYR A 83 -4.92 -2.63 -11.68
C TYR A 83 -5.22 -4.11 -11.87
N SER A 84 -4.26 -4.96 -11.50
CA SER A 84 -4.51 -6.41 -11.43
C SER A 84 -5.36 -6.73 -10.20
N ARG A 85 -6.15 -7.81 -10.29
CA ARG A 85 -6.92 -8.33 -9.15
C ARG A 85 -6.03 -8.65 -7.95
N ASP A 86 -4.81 -9.12 -8.17
CA ASP A 86 -3.88 -9.49 -7.10
C ASP A 86 -3.39 -8.25 -6.34
N VAL A 87 -3.12 -7.14 -7.03
CA VAL A 87 -2.70 -5.88 -6.39
C VAL A 87 -3.82 -5.30 -5.56
N VAL A 88 -5.04 -5.26 -6.11
CA VAL A 88 -6.23 -4.81 -5.36
C VAL A 88 -6.46 -5.71 -4.15
N GLY A 89 -6.44 -7.03 -4.34
CA GLY A 89 -6.57 -8.01 -3.27
C GLY A 89 -5.55 -7.84 -2.16
N THR A 90 -4.30 -7.60 -2.53
CA THR A 90 -3.23 -7.33 -1.55
C THR A 90 -3.54 -6.08 -0.72
N VAL A 91 -3.95 -4.98 -1.34
CA VAL A 91 -4.29 -3.75 -0.61
C VAL A 91 -5.49 -3.97 0.31
N LEU A 92 -6.53 -4.66 -0.17
CA LEU A 92 -7.72 -4.95 0.64
C LEU A 92 -7.42 -5.90 1.79
N GLU A 93 -6.60 -6.94 1.57
CA GLU A 93 -6.15 -7.83 2.63
C GLU A 93 -5.31 -7.07 3.66
N LEU A 94 -4.45 -6.15 3.19
CA LEU A 94 -3.68 -5.27 4.08
C LEU A 94 -4.60 -4.40 4.91
N VAL A 95 -5.65 -3.79 4.34
CA VAL A 95 -6.67 -3.02 5.08
C VAL A 95 -7.37 -3.90 6.12
N TYR A 96 -7.84 -5.08 5.71
CA TYR A 96 -8.60 -5.99 6.57
C TYR A 96 -7.76 -6.52 7.73
N ARG A 97 -6.48 -6.83 7.48
CA ARG A 97 -5.53 -7.36 8.47
C ARG A 97 -4.48 -6.35 8.87
N LEU A 98 -4.83 -5.06 8.90
CA LEU A 98 -3.91 -4.02 9.35
C LEU A 98 -3.36 -4.35 10.75
N ASP A 99 -4.15 -5.01 11.59
CA ASP A 99 -3.83 -5.46 12.95
C ASP A 99 -2.83 -6.62 13.02
N ARG A 100 -2.70 -7.40 11.95
CA ARG A 100 -1.76 -8.54 11.84
C ARG A 100 -1.21 -8.67 10.42
N PRO A 101 -0.39 -7.72 9.95
CA PRO A 101 0.06 -7.71 8.57
C PRO A 101 1.24 -8.67 8.31
N ASP A 102 1.82 -9.28 9.35
CA ASP A 102 3.03 -10.11 9.26
C ASP A 102 2.93 -11.22 8.19
N GLY A 103 1.76 -11.88 8.09
CA GLY A 103 1.51 -12.91 7.09
C GLY A 103 1.45 -12.37 5.66
N ILE A 104 0.97 -11.14 5.49
CA ILE A 104 0.86 -10.48 4.18
C ILE A 104 2.21 -9.91 3.77
N ILE A 105 2.91 -9.26 4.69
CA ILE A 105 4.27 -8.73 4.46
C ILE A 105 5.20 -9.88 4.07
N SER A 106 5.13 -11.01 4.76
CA SER A 106 5.93 -12.19 4.42
C SER A 106 5.63 -12.69 3.01
N ARG A 107 4.34 -12.71 2.61
CA ARG A 107 3.92 -13.06 1.25
C ARG A 107 4.40 -12.06 0.19
N LEU A 108 4.50 -10.78 0.52
CA LEU A 108 4.99 -9.74 -0.40
C LEU A 108 6.50 -9.79 -0.56
N LEU A 109 7.21 -10.05 0.54
CA LEU A 109 8.67 -10.12 0.55
C LEU A 109 9.20 -11.41 -0.09
N PHE A 110 8.50 -12.53 0.09
CA PHE A 110 9.00 -13.85 -0.31
C PHE A 110 9.37 -13.96 -1.80
N PRO A 111 8.51 -13.53 -2.76
CA PRO A 111 8.87 -13.56 -4.17
C PRO A 111 10.09 -12.68 -4.47
N CYS A 112 10.21 -11.51 -3.81
CA CYS A 112 11.31 -10.56 -4.00
C CYS A 112 12.66 -11.05 -3.48
N LEU A 113 12.65 -12.05 -2.59
CA LEU A 113 13.85 -12.70 -2.07
C LEU A 113 14.14 -14.02 -2.80
N SER A 114 13.33 -14.39 -3.80
CA SER A 114 13.54 -15.61 -4.58
C SER A 114 14.85 -15.54 -5.36
N THR A 115 15.52 -16.69 -5.44
CA THR A 115 16.68 -16.87 -6.34
C THR A 115 16.26 -17.02 -7.80
N ASN A 116 14.97 -17.27 -8.05
CA ASN A 116 14.39 -17.25 -9.37
C ASN A 116 14.16 -15.79 -9.82
N THR A 117 14.91 -15.36 -10.83
CA THR A 117 14.84 -13.99 -11.37
C THR A 117 13.43 -13.60 -11.78
N LEU A 118 12.65 -14.52 -12.37
CA LEU A 118 11.29 -14.21 -12.85
C LEU A 118 10.34 -13.94 -11.68
N GLU A 119 10.38 -14.79 -10.65
CA GLU A 119 9.59 -14.61 -9.43
C GLU A 119 9.97 -13.34 -8.68
N ARG A 120 11.28 -13.05 -8.64
CA ARG A 120 11.81 -11.83 -8.03
C ARG A 120 11.32 -10.57 -8.72
N CYS A 121 11.44 -10.51 -10.05
CA CYS A 121 10.95 -9.36 -10.82
C CYS A 121 9.43 -9.21 -10.67
N SER A 122 8.68 -10.31 -10.74
CA SER A 122 7.23 -10.29 -10.53
C SER A 122 6.86 -9.78 -9.15
N GLY A 123 7.54 -10.23 -8.09
CA GLY A 123 7.35 -9.75 -6.72
C GLY A 123 7.63 -8.26 -6.57
N LEU A 124 8.74 -7.79 -7.11
CA LEU A 124 9.12 -6.39 -7.06
C LEU A 124 8.10 -5.50 -7.78
N THR A 125 7.69 -5.89 -8.99
CA THR A 125 6.64 -5.20 -9.75
C THR A 125 5.34 -5.14 -8.94
N HIS A 126 4.92 -6.26 -8.34
CA HIS A 126 3.72 -6.33 -7.52
C HIS A 126 3.77 -5.36 -6.33
N MET A 127 4.87 -5.33 -5.58
CA MET A 127 5.01 -4.38 -4.47
C MET A 127 5.00 -2.92 -4.90
N LEU A 128 5.58 -2.60 -6.06
CA LEU A 128 5.59 -1.26 -6.61
C LEU A 128 4.20 -0.82 -7.09
N GLU A 129 3.39 -1.74 -7.63
CA GLU A 129 1.99 -1.49 -7.97
C GLU A 129 1.12 -1.29 -6.72
N VAL A 130 1.34 -2.09 -5.68
CA VAL A 130 0.69 -1.90 -4.36
C VAL A 130 1.06 -0.54 -3.77
N LEU A 131 2.33 -0.10 -3.90
CA LEU A 131 2.75 1.24 -3.46
C LEU A 131 2.02 2.36 -4.22
N ARG A 132 1.88 2.22 -5.54
CA ARG A 132 1.15 3.19 -6.39
C ARG A 132 -0.31 3.27 -5.99
N LEU A 133 -0.98 2.12 -5.86
CA LEU A 133 -2.39 2.05 -5.46
C LEU A 133 -2.60 2.64 -4.06
N ALA A 134 -1.76 2.29 -3.09
CA ALA A 134 -1.83 2.84 -1.74
C ALA A 134 -1.60 4.37 -1.72
N ASN A 135 -0.79 4.90 -2.63
CA ASN A 135 -0.62 6.34 -2.78
C ASN A 135 -1.86 7.01 -3.40
N GLU A 136 -2.41 6.46 -4.47
CA GLU A 136 -3.63 6.95 -5.13
C GLU A 136 -4.81 6.97 -4.17
N TRP A 137 -4.95 5.89 -3.39
CA TRP A 137 -6.00 5.76 -2.38
C TRP A 137 -5.71 6.54 -1.10
N ARG A 138 -4.63 7.31 -1.03
CA ARG A 138 -4.24 8.10 0.15
C ARG A 138 -4.24 7.24 1.42
N MET A 139 -3.55 6.11 1.36
CA MET A 139 -3.41 5.14 2.46
C MET A 139 -2.00 5.25 3.07
N PRO A 140 -1.73 6.27 3.93
CA PRO A 140 -0.37 6.58 4.38
C PRO A 140 0.29 5.43 5.16
N LYS A 141 -0.49 4.66 5.91
CA LYS A 141 -0.02 3.52 6.71
C LYS A 141 0.46 2.36 5.83
N ILE A 142 -0.36 1.93 4.88
CA ILE A 142 -0.01 0.89 3.90
C ILE A 142 1.16 1.36 3.03
N LYS A 143 1.11 2.60 2.53
CA LYS A 143 2.21 3.20 1.76
C LYS A 143 3.54 3.18 2.54
N ARG A 144 3.52 3.46 3.84
CA ARG A 144 4.72 3.40 4.70
C ARG A 144 5.19 1.96 4.86
N LEU A 145 4.30 1.01 5.06
CA LEU A 145 4.64 -0.40 5.20
C LEU A 145 5.37 -0.94 3.97
N ILE A 146 4.85 -0.64 2.78
CA ILE A 146 5.45 -1.08 1.52
C ILE A 146 6.81 -0.39 1.27
N GLN A 147 6.96 0.89 1.63
CA GLN A 147 8.27 1.54 1.59
C GLN A 147 9.30 0.82 2.46
N LEU A 148 8.91 0.42 3.68
CA LEU A 148 9.80 -0.31 4.59
C LEU A 148 10.18 -1.68 4.03
N ALA A 149 9.23 -2.37 3.39
CA ALA A 149 9.49 -3.64 2.70
C ALA A 149 10.52 -3.46 1.58
N LEU A 150 10.34 -2.44 0.72
CA LEU A 150 11.19 -2.17 -0.43
C LEU A 150 12.61 -1.72 -0.07
N ILE A 151 12.84 -1.16 1.13
CA ILE A 151 14.19 -0.81 1.58
C ILE A 151 14.90 -1.95 2.30
N ALA A 152 14.24 -3.08 2.53
CA ALA A 152 14.86 -4.23 3.17
C ALA A 152 15.97 -4.80 2.27
N ASP A 153 17.08 -5.20 2.90
CA ASP A 153 18.24 -5.69 2.16
C ASP A 153 17.88 -6.91 1.31
N GLY A 154 18.32 -6.90 0.05
CA GLY A 154 18.09 -7.98 -0.91
C GLY A 154 16.74 -7.94 -1.63
N VAL A 155 15.83 -7.03 -1.27
CA VAL A 155 14.52 -6.91 -1.92
C VAL A 155 14.60 -6.19 -3.27
N VAL A 156 15.34 -5.08 -3.33
CA VAL A 156 15.57 -4.31 -4.56
C VAL A 156 17.00 -4.58 -5.03
N PRO A 157 17.19 -5.21 -6.20
CA PRO A 157 18.50 -5.34 -6.82
C PRO A 157 19.12 -3.98 -7.12
N VAL A 158 20.46 -3.88 -7.09
CA VAL A 158 21.18 -2.61 -7.28
C VAL A 158 20.83 -1.97 -8.62
N GLU A 159 20.71 -2.79 -9.66
CA GLU A 159 20.34 -2.44 -11.02
C GLU A 159 18.95 -1.81 -11.14
N ASP A 160 18.02 -2.13 -10.24
CA ASP A 160 16.63 -1.69 -10.30
C ASP A 160 16.39 -0.37 -9.52
N PHE A 161 17.36 0.15 -8.76
CA PHE A 161 17.17 1.35 -7.94
C PHE A 161 16.85 2.60 -8.75
N ALA A 162 17.31 2.72 -10.00
CA ALA A 162 16.96 3.84 -10.86
C ALA A 162 15.46 3.84 -11.21
N TYR A 163 14.92 2.66 -11.55
CA TYR A 163 13.49 2.47 -11.82
C TYR A 163 12.66 2.70 -10.55
N VAL A 164 13.07 2.10 -9.43
CA VAL A 164 12.40 2.24 -8.14
C VAL A 164 12.41 3.70 -7.66
N ARG A 165 13.49 4.47 -7.91
CA ARG A 165 13.55 5.90 -7.61
C ARG A 165 12.45 6.68 -8.35
N GLY A 166 12.28 6.44 -9.65
CA GLY A 166 11.24 7.13 -10.43
C GLY A 166 9.83 6.88 -9.88
N ILE A 167 9.56 5.65 -9.42
CA ILE A 167 8.29 5.32 -8.75
C ILE A 167 8.19 5.99 -7.39
N ALA A 168 9.27 6.03 -6.62
CA ALA A 168 9.29 6.68 -5.32
C ALA A 168 9.04 8.19 -5.43
N GLU A 169 9.56 8.85 -6.47
CA GLU A 169 9.27 10.25 -6.80
C GLU A 169 7.80 10.44 -7.16
N ALA A 170 7.29 9.67 -8.12
CA ALA A 170 5.90 9.75 -8.59
C ALA A 170 4.88 9.52 -7.45
N THR A 171 5.20 8.59 -6.55
CA THR A 171 4.35 8.26 -5.40
C THR A 171 4.66 9.09 -4.16
N LYS A 172 5.60 10.05 -4.19
CA LYS A 172 6.05 10.80 -3.00
C LYS A 172 6.39 9.87 -1.82
N ALA A 173 7.05 8.76 -2.10
CA ALA A 173 7.50 7.76 -1.13
C ALA A 173 8.86 8.19 -0.55
N THR A 174 8.84 9.12 0.39
CA THR A 174 10.04 9.83 0.87
C THR A 174 11.09 8.93 1.50
N ILE A 175 10.69 7.87 2.22
CA ILE A 175 11.62 6.93 2.86
C ILE A 175 12.35 6.12 1.79
N LEU A 176 11.60 5.60 0.82
CA LEU A 176 12.16 4.83 -0.29
C LEU A 176 13.04 5.72 -1.18
N LEU A 177 12.59 6.94 -1.50
CA LEU A 177 13.35 7.90 -2.30
C LEU A 177 14.70 8.24 -1.65
N LYS A 178 14.72 8.47 -0.32
CA LYS A 178 15.95 8.69 0.42
C LYS A 178 16.91 7.51 0.27
N ARG A 179 16.41 6.28 0.43
CA ARG A 179 17.21 5.06 0.28
C ARG A 179 17.76 4.90 -1.14
N CYS A 180 16.96 5.17 -2.17
CA CYS A 180 17.42 5.13 -3.56
C CYS A 180 18.57 6.11 -3.80
N ASN A 181 18.44 7.35 -3.29
CA ASN A 181 19.48 8.37 -3.46
C ASN A 181 20.78 8.02 -2.72
N GLU A 182 20.69 7.42 -1.53
CA GLU A 182 21.87 6.94 -0.79
C GLU A 182 22.64 5.85 -1.55
N ILE A 183 21.93 4.93 -2.24
CA ILE A 183 22.56 3.83 -2.97
C ILE A 183 23.13 4.33 -4.29
N LEU A 184 22.36 5.06 -5.09
CA LEU A 184 22.81 5.57 -6.39
C LEU A 184 24.00 6.54 -6.23
N GLY A 185 23.98 7.42 -5.22
CA GLY A 185 25.09 8.32 -4.96
C GLY A 185 26.39 7.62 -4.54
N ARG A 186 26.32 6.41 -3.97
CA ARG A 186 27.50 5.58 -3.68
C ARG A 186 28.07 4.91 -4.92
N VAL A 187 27.21 4.52 -5.87
CA VAL A 187 27.62 3.93 -7.14
C VAL A 187 28.37 4.96 -7.99
N ASP A 188 27.86 6.19 -8.09
CA ASP A 188 28.52 7.26 -8.85
C ASP A 188 29.89 7.68 -8.27
N GLY A 189 30.04 7.62 -6.94
CA GLY A 189 31.31 7.92 -6.26
C GLY A 189 32.40 6.84 -6.41
N SER A 190 32.04 5.63 -6.87
CA SER A 190 32.96 4.50 -7.01
C SER A 190 33.61 4.39 -8.41
N VAL A 191 33.17 5.19 -9.37
CA VAL A 191 33.72 5.22 -10.75
C VAL A 191 34.93 6.20 -10.87
N GLY A 192 35.31 6.86 -9.78
CA GLY A 192 36.35 7.90 -9.76
C GLY A 192 37.74 7.49 -9.25
N VAL A 193 38.05 6.19 -9.11
CA VAL A 193 39.39 5.73 -8.72
C VAL A 193 39.78 4.49 -9.53
N ALA A 194 40.32 4.73 -10.72
CA ALA A 194 41.15 3.77 -11.46
C ALA A 194 42.21 4.55 -12.24
#